data_AF-A0A2V6UZB3-F1
#
_entry.id   AF-A0A2V6UZB3-F1
#
_cell.length_a   1.000
_cell.length_b   1.000
_cell.length_c   1.000
_cell.angle_alpha   90.00
_cell.angle_beta   90.00
_cell.angle_gamma   90.00
#
_symmetry.space_group_name_H-M   'P 1'
#
loop_
_entity.id
_entity.type
_entity.pdbx_description
1 polymer ?
#
loop_
_entity_poly.entity_id
_entity_poly.type
_entity_poly.pdbx_seq_one_letter_code
_entity_poly.pdbx_strand_id
1 'polypeptide(L)'
;MRLGAALSALEWQAIVPADGGRVILVRSTSACAAAAERRYGARKTSVPKRNVDLMISLSKDITDAEVQAAAAYFSAMKPRSNIRVVETATVPKTFVAGWFLAALKTGEKEPIGQRIIEVPEDLEQFEHRDPRSQFNAYAPIGSVAKGAALVNTGGAGKTLQCAICHGQDLKGLGGVPSIAGRSPSYVVRQLYDIQNGARAGTATQLMKATVANLNIDDMLSIAAYLASRTP
;
A
#
# COMPACT_ATOMS: atom_id res chain seq x y z
N MET A 1 19.78 -4.36 46.85
CA MET A 1 19.23 -5.17 45.73
C MET A 1 18.30 -4.29 44.91
N ARG A 2 18.77 -3.75 43.78
CA ARG A 2 17.92 -3.01 42.83
C ARG A 2 17.70 -3.92 41.61
N LEU A 3 16.44 -4.16 41.28
CA LEU A 3 16.01 -4.90 40.09
C LEU A 3 16.54 -4.23 38.82
N GLY A 4 17.32 -4.96 38.03
CA GLY A 4 17.67 -4.57 36.66
C GLY A 4 16.49 -4.84 35.74
N ALA A 5 15.84 -3.78 35.27
CA ALA A 5 14.86 -3.88 34.19
C ALA A 5 15.60 -4.26 32.90
N ALA A 6 15.28 -5.43 32.35
CA ALA A 6 15.66 -5.83 31.01
C ALA A 6 15.04 -4.85 30.00
N LEU A 7 15.87 -3.99 29.42
CA LEU A 7 15.52 -3.22 28.24
C LEU A 7 15.37 -4.20 27.07
N SER A 8 14.14 -4.45 26.65
CA SER A 8 13.84 -5.22 25.44
C SER A 8 14.46 -4.54 24.23
N ALA A 9 15.26 -5.28 23.47
CA ALA A 9 15.80 -4.88 22.18
C ALA A 9 14.66 -4.58 21.18
N LEU A 10 14.28 -3.31 21.08
CA LEU A 10 13.46 -2.79 19.99
C LEU A 10 14.36 -2.62 18.75
N GLU A 11 14.06 -3.39 17.71
CA GLU A 11 14.83 -3.53 16.47
C GLU A 11 15.08 -2.18 15.77
N TRP A 12 16.36 -1.86 15.57
CA TRP A 12 16.81 -0.74 14.74
C TRP A 12 16.95 -1.21 13.30
N GLN A 13 16.37 -0.50 12.34
CA GLN A 13 16.52 -0.84 10.91
C GLN A 13 17.52 0.08 10.24
N ALA A 14 18.58 -0.52 9.68
CA ALA A 14 19.55 0.16 8.85
C ALA A 14 18.92 0.52 7.49
N ILE A 15 18.97 1.79 7.11
CA ILE A 15 18.66 2.28 5.77
C ILE A 15 19.97 2.71 5.14
N VAL A 16 20.31 2.09 4.01
CA VAL A 16 21.48 2.46 3.20
C VAL A 16 20.99 3.41 2.10
N PRO A 17 21.44 4.68 2.09
CA PRO A 17 21.14 5.62 1.02
C PRO A 17 21.63 5.12 -0.34
N ALA A 18 20.91 5.44 -1.42
CA ALA A 18 21.24 4.98 -2.78
C ALA A 18 22.55 5.59 -3.34
N ASP A 19 23.09 6.62 -2.68
CA ASP A 19 24.34 7.32 -3.01
C ASP A 19 25.56 6.80 -2.22
N GLY A 20 25.41 5.74 -1.42
CA GLY A 20 26.50 5.18 -0.62
C GLY A 20 26.87 5.99 0.63
N GLY A 21 26.00 6.93 1.05
CA GLY A 21 26.16 7.69 2.30
C GLY A 21 26.10 6.83 3.57
N ARG A 22 26.32 7.45 4.74
CA ARG A 22 26.30 6.76 6.05
C ARG A 22 25.00 5.96 6.24
N VAL A 23 25.14 4.75 6.77
CA VAL A 23 24.02 3.90 7.21
C VAL A 23 23.27 4.61 8.34
N ILE A 24 21.97 4.87 8.13
CA ILE A 24 21.12 5.56 9.11
C ILE A 24 20.25 4.52 9.81
N LEU A 25 20.30 4.51 11.14
CA LEU A 25 19.52 3.63 12.00
C LEU A 25 18.23 4.35 12.41
N VAL A 26 17.09 3.91 11.90
CA VAL A 26 15.77 4.49 12.23
C VAL A 26 14.99 3.53 13.12
N ARG A 27 14.30 4.06 14.14
CA ARG A 27 13.37 3.28 14.98
C ARG A 27 12.20 2.77 14.15
N SER A 28 12.01 1.45 14.18
CA SER A 28 11.15 0.68 13.28
C SER A 28 9.66 0.93 13.54
N THR A 29 9.10 1.97 12.92
CA THR A 29 7.69 1.96 12.53
C THR A 29 7.61 2.06 11.01
N SER A 30 6.64 1.37 10.42
CA SER A 30 6.50 1.29 8.96
C SER A 30 6.28 2.67 8.30
N ALA A 31 5.74 3.65 9.04
CA ALA A 31 5.60 5.04 8.61
C ALA A 31 6.95 5.78 8.56
N CYS A 32 7.77 5.66 9.62
CA CYS A 32 9.12 6.25 9.65
C CYS A 32 9.99 5.70 8.50
N ALA A 33 9.94 4.39 8.26
CA ALA A 33 10.65 3.75 7.16
C ALA A 33 10.20 4.30 5.79
N ALA A 34 8.90 4.47 5.58
CA ALA A 34 8.37 4.98 4.31
C ALA A 34 8.69 6.47 4.05
N ALA A 35 8.83 7.29 5.10
CA ALA A 35 9.28 8.68 4.99
C ALA A 35 10.78 8.74 4.64
N ALA A 36 11.60 7.96 5.35
CA ALA A 36 13.02 7.85 5.08
C ALA A 36 13.31 7.32 3.66
N GLU A 37 12.56 6.30 3.19
CA GLU A 37 12.68 5.79 1.82
C GLU A 37 12.50 6.88 0.75
N ARG A 38 11.57 7.84 0.97
CA ARG A 38 11.37 8.96 0.04
C ARG A 38 12.45 10.02 0.19
N ARG A 39 12.83 10.36 1.43
CA ARG A 39 13.89 11.31 1.74
C ARG A 39 15.21 10.95 1.06
N TYR A 40 15.59 9.67 1.14
CA TYR A 40 16.86 9.16 0.60
C TYR A 40 16.75 8.57 -0.81
N GLY A 41 15.62 8.79 -1.50
CA GLY A 41 15.45 8.40 -2.91
C GLY A 41 15.33 6.89 -3.18
N ALA A 42 15.21 6.07 -2.12
CA ALA A 42 14.99 4.63 -2.20
C ALA A 42 13.55 4.24 -2.62
N ARG A 43 12.64 5.23 -2.72
CA ARG A 43 11.29 5.07 -3.25
C ARG A 43 11.00 6.12 -4.33
N LYS A 44 10.81 5.63 -5.55
CA LYS A 44 10.40 6.39 -6.74
C LYS A 44 9.07 5.81 -7.26
N THR A 45 8.53 6.42 -8.31
CA THR A 45 7.32 5.92 -9.01
C THR A 45 7.71 5.24 -10.30
N SER A 46 7.17 4.05 -10.57
CA SER A 46 7.31 3.39 -11.88
C SER A 46 6.45 4.05 -12.96
N VAL A 47 5.44 4.84 -12.56
CA VAL A 47 4.50 5.52 -13.46
C VAL A 47 5.14 6.79 -14.04
N PRO A 48 5.30 6.91 -15.37
CA PRO A 48 5.82 8.13 -16.00
C PRO A 48 4.94 9.34 -15.72
N LYS A 49 5.55 10.53 -15.55
CA LYS A 49 4.88 11.83 -15.34
C LYS A 49 4.02 11.95 -14.07
N ARG A 50 3.99 10.94 -13.19
CA ARG A 50 3.31 11.07 -11.89
C ARG A 50 4.11 12.01 -11.00
N ASN A 51 3.52 13.15 -10.63
CA ASN A 51 4.14 14.09 -9.72
C ASN A 51 4.19 13.49 -8.30
N VAL A 52 5.40 13.14 -7.87
CA VAL A 52 5.71 12.71 -6.49
C VAL A 52 6.55 13.76 -5.75
N ASP A 53 6.82 14.89 -6.40
CA ASP A 53 7.79 15.89 -5.97
C ASP A 53 7.35 16.56 -4.67
N LEU A 54 6.05 16.80 -4.50
CA LEU A 54 5.51 17.37 -3.26
C LEU A 54 5.82 16.49 -2.04
N MET A 55 5.65 15.17 -2.15
CA MET A 55 5.97 14.29 -1.04
C MET A 55 7.48 14.17 -0.83
N ILE A 56 8.28 14.26 -1.91
CA ILE A 56 9.74 14.21 -1.82
C ILE A 56 10.28 15.49 -1.15
N SER A 57 9.79 16.67 -1.54
CA SER A 57 10.22 17.95 -0.97
C SER A 57 9.89 18.02 0.52
N LEU A 58 8.64 17.73 0.91
CA LEU A 58 8.22 17.68 2.31
C LEU A 58 9.03 16.66 3.13
N SER A 59 9.41 15.53 2.52
CA SER A 59 10.21 14.50 3.21
C SER A 59 11.69 14.87 3.38
N LYS A 60 12.22 15.83 2.60
CA LYS A 60 13.61 16.28 2.73
C LYS A 60 13.79 17.23 3.91
N ASP A 61 12.80 18.09 4.12
CA ASP A 61 12.85 19.18 5.09
C ASP A 61 12.41 18.75 6.49
N ILE A 62 11.67 17.65 6.62
CA ILE A 62 11.18 17.12 7.89
C ILE A 62 12.33 16.56 8.76
N THR A 63 12.31 16.90 10.05
CA THR A 63 13.26 16.38 11.05
C THR A 63 12.87 14.99 11.54
N ASP A 64 13.82 14.24 12.09
CA ASP A 64 13.54 12.90 12.62
C ASP A 64 12.55 12.93 13.79
N ALA A 65 12.57 13.99 14.60
CA ALA A 65 11.62 14.21 15.69
C ALA A 65 10.20 14.43 15.15
N GLU A 66 10.03 15.21 14.09
CA GLU A 66 8.74 15.42 13.43
C GLU A 66 8.24 14.14 12.74
N VAL A 67 9.13 13.36 12.12
CA VAL A 67 8.79 12.04 11.57
C VAL A 67 8.26 11.10 12.66
N GLN A 68 8.92 11.08 13.83
CA GLN A 68 8.47 10.28 14.97
C GLN A 68 7.13 10.76 15.52
N ALA A 69 6.95 12.07 15.68
CA ALA A 69 5.69 12.66 16.15
C ALA A 69 4.54 12.35 15.17
N ALA A 70 4.77 12.51 13.86
CA ALA A 70 3.81 12.15 12.84
C ALA A 70 3.48 10.65 12.87
N ALA A 71 4.49 9.78 12.95
CA ALA A 71 4.27 8.34 13.03
C ALA A 71 3.45 7.93 14.26
N ALA A 72 3.71 8.54 15.42
CA ALA A 72 2.91 8.35 16.64
C ALA A 72 1.45 8.80 16.44
N TYR A 73 1.25 9.96 15.83
CA TYR A 73 -0.09 10.48 15.53
C TYR A 73 -0.87 9.56 14.57
N PHE A 74 -0.28 9.21 13.42
CA PHE A 74 -0.94 8.39 12.41
C PHE A 74 -1.20 6.94 12.85
N SER A 75 -0.34 6.38 13.71
CA SER A 75 -0.54 5.03 14.27
C SER A 75 -1.63 4.97 15.35
N ALA A 76 -1.89 6.08 16.05
CA ALA A 76 -2.98 6.17 17.03
C ALA A 76 -4.37 6.30 16.38
N MET A 77 -4.45 6.66 15.10
CA MET A 77 -5.72 6.79 14.40
C MET A 77 -6.32 5.42 14.08
N LYS A 78 -7.61 5.25 14.36
CA LYS A 78 -8.36 4.03 14.03
C LYS A 78 -8.56 3.94 12.51
N PRO A 79 -8.04 2.90 11.85
CA PRO A 79 -8.30 2.67 10.44
C PRO A 79 -9.81 2.50 10.17
N ARG A 80 -10.27 2.99 9.02
CA ARG A 80 -11.66 2.85 8.56
C ARG A 80 -11.69 2.10 7.24
N SER A 81 -12.69 1.25 7.06
CA SER A 81 -12.96 0.61 5.79
C SER A 81 -13.78 1.56 4.92
N ASN A 82 -13.08 2.31 4.06
CA ASN A 82 -13.70 3.26 3.13
C ASN A 82 -13.82 2.68 1.72
N ILE A 83 -13.52 1.40 1.53
CA ILE A 83 -13.45 0.76 0.22
C ILE A 83 -14.36 -0.45 0.19
N ARG A 84 -15.28 -0.46 -0.76
CA ARG A 84 -16.17 -1.56 -1.06
C ARG A 84 -15.70 -2.24 -2.33
N VAL A 85 -15.34 -3.51 -2.24
CA VAL A 85 -14.95 -4.31 -3.41
C VAL A 85 -16.22 -4.88 -4.05
N VAL A 86 -16.39 -4.63 -5.35
CA VAL A 86 -17.56 -5.08 -6.13
C VAL A 86 -17.07 -5.92 -7.31
N GLU A 87 -17.34 -7.22 -7.26
CA GLU A 87 -17.04 -8.13 -8.37
C GLU A 87 -18.12 -8.02 -9.46
N THR A 88 -17.72 -7.64 -10.68
CA THR A 88 -18.66 -7.37 -11.77
C THR A 88 -18.04 -7.67 -13.14
N ALA A 89 -18.87 -7.99 -14.13
CA ALA A 89 -18.44 -8.10 -15.53
C ALA A 89 -18.36 -6.75 -16.25
N THR A 90 -19.12 -5.75 -15.77
CA THR A 90 -19.22 -4.41 -16.38
C THR A 90 -19.11 -3.32 -15.33
N VAL A 91 -18.43 -2.23 -15.66
CA VAL A 91 -18.24 -1.06 -14.81
C VAL A 91 -18.86 0.18 -15.43
N PRO A 92 -19.27 1.18 -14.63
CA PRO A 92 -19.61 2.48 -15.18
C PRO A 92 -18.43 3.03 -15.98
N LYS A 93 -18.70 3.66 -17.12
CA LYS A 93 -17.67 4.40 -17.85
C LYS A 93 -17.11 5.48 -16.92
N THR A 94 -15.78 5.62 -16.93
CA THR A 94 -15.08 6.58 -16.07
C THR A 94 -14.40 7.65 -16.88
N PHE A 95 -14.21 8.81 -16.27
CA PHE A 95 -13.34 9.86 -16.78
C PHE A 95 -12.26 10.21 -15.74
N VAL A 96 -11.19 10.85 -16.21
CA VAL A 96 -10.12 11.30 -15.33
C VAL A 96 -10.54 12.61 -14.67
N ALA A 97 -10.78 12.58 -13.36
CA ALA A 97 -11.10 13.74 -12.53
C ALA A 97 -9.83 14.13 -11.73
N GLY A 98 -9.00 14.98 -12.31
CA GLY A 98 -7.71 15.34 -11.71
C GLY A 98 -6.76 14.13 -11.57
N TRP A 99 -6.63 13.57 -10.37
CA TRP A 99 -5.68 12.50 -10.06
C TRP A 99 -6.32 11.12 -9.86
N PHE A 100 -7.63 11.00 -10.04
CA PHE A 100 -8.40 9.78 -9.82
C PHE A 100 -9.43 9.56 -10.94
N LEU A 101 -10.04 8.38 -10.96
CA LEU A 101 -11.14 8.07 -11.87
C LEU A 101 -12.48 8.36 -11.19
N ALA A 102 -13.38 9.01 -11.90
CA ALA A 102 -14.75 9.23 -11.46
C ALA A 102 -15.72 8.55 -12.43
N ALA A 103 -16.80 7.98 -11.90
CA ALA A 103 -17.86 7.38 -12.71
C ALA A 103 -18.68 8.47 -13.42
N LEU A 104 -19.01 8.25 -14.70
CA LEU A 104 -19.96 9.09 -15.41
C LEU A 104 -21.37 8.91 -14.82
N LYS A 105 -22.06 10.02 -14.56
CA LYS A 105 -23.47 10.00 -14.08
C LYS A 105 -24.47 9.55 -15.17
N THR A 106 -24.03 9.37 -16.41
CA THR A 106 -24.88 8.98 -17.56
C THR A 106 -25.36 7.53 -17.50
N GLY A 107 -24.78 6.69 -16.63
CA GLY A 107 -25.17 5.28 -16.47
C GLY A 107 -24.62 4.33 -17.54
N GLU A 108 -23.85 4.84 -18.50
CA GLU A 108 -23.16 4.01 -19.49
C GLU A 108 -22.16 3.05 -18.82
N LYS A 109 -22.14 1.81 -19.30
CA LYS A 109 -21.24 0.77 -18.79
C LYS A 109 -20.27 0.28 -19.86
N GLU A 110 -19.11 -0.18 -19.43
CA GLU A 110 -18.10 -0.84 -20.25
C GLU A 110 -17.66 -2.18 -19.63
N PRO A 111 -17.21 -3.15 -20.43
CA PRO A 111 -16.64 -4.40 -19.91
C PRO A 111 -15.41 -4.13 -19.04
N ILE A 112 -15.32 -4.75 -17.86
CA ILE A 112 -14.21 -4.49 -16.94
C ILE A 112 -12.87 -5.03 -17.48
N GLY A 113 -12.88 -6.17 -18.16
CA GLY A 113 -11.66 -6.85 -18.61
C GLY A 113 -10.76 -7.24 -17.43
N GLN A 114 -9.44 -7.16 -17.61
CA GLN A 114 -8.46 -7.42 -16.54
C GLN A 114 -8.04 -6.11 -15.84
N ARG A 115 -9.01 -5.37 -15.31
CA ARG A 115 -8.78 -4.06 -14.67
C ARG A 115 -9.44 -3.99 -13.31
N ILE A 116 -8.83 -3.25 -12.39
CA ILE A 116 -9.50 -2.76 -11.19
C ILE A 116 -9.76 -1.28 -11.37
N ILE A 117 -11.02 -0.88 -11.20
CA ILE A 117 -11.47 0.49 -11.33
C ILE A 117 -11.96 0.97 -9.97
N GLU A 118 -11.21 1.90 -9.38
CA GLU A 118 -11.52 2.50 -8.08
C GLU A 118 -12.08 3.90 -8.31
N VAL A 119 -13.33 4.11 -7.92
CA VAL A 119 -14.05 5.39 -8.06
C VAL A 119 -14.71 5.77 -6.75
N PRO A 120 -14.83 7.07 -6.43
CA PRO A 120 -15.64 7.49 -5.29
C PRO A 120 -17.12 7.14 -5.54
N GLU A 121 -17.85 6.77 -4.48
CA GLU A 121 -19.30 6.58 -4.53
C GLU A 121 -20.01 7.90 -4.84
N ASP A 122 -19.56 8.98 -4.20
CA ASP A 122 -20.01 10.35 -4.42
C ASP A 122 -18.80 11.24 -4.72
N LEU A 123 -18.77 11.78 -5.95
CA LEU A 123 -17.70 12.65 -6.43
C LEU A 123 -17.66 13.97 -5.67
N GLU A 124 -18.82 14.58 -5.41
CA GLU A 124 -18.90 15.91 -4.78
C GLU A 124 -18.42 15.83 -3.33
N GLN A 125 -18.87 14.81 -2.60
CA GLN A 125 -18.40 14.56 -1.25
C GLN A 125 -16.88 14.34 -1.19
N PHE A 126 -16.33 13.60 -2.16
CA PHE A 126 -14.89 13.37 -2.25
C PHE A 126 -14.09 14.64 -2.57
N GLU A 127 -14.59 15.47 -3.49
CA GLU A 127 -13.96 16.76 -3.85
C GLU A 127 -13.95 17.73 -2.67
N HIS A 128 -14.97 17.66 -1.80
CA HIS A 128 -15.04 18.41 -0.55
C HIS A 128 -14.11 17.85 0.55
N ARG A 129 -13.33 16.80 0.23
CA ARG A 129 -12.40 16.12 1.13
C ARG A 129 -13.09 15.61 2.41
N ASP A 130 -14.34 15.16 2.29
CA ASP A 130 -15.04 14.60 3.44
C ASP A 130 -14.35 13.29 3.88
N PRO A 131 -13.94 13.16 5.15
CA PRO A 131 -13.34 11.92 5.67
C PRO A 131 -14.28 10.69 5.64
N ARG A 132 -15.57 10.87 5.34
CA ARG A 132 -16.56 9.79 5.19
C ARG A 132 -16.71 9.28 3.76
N SER A 133 -16.03 9.89 2.79
CA SER A 133 -16.09 9.49 1.38
C SER A 133 -15.74 8.00 1.22
N GLN A 134 -16.64 7.25 0.59
CA GLN A 134 -16.47 5.83 0.27
C GLN A 134 -16.05 5.66 -1.18
N PHE A 135 -15.38 4.53 -1.45
CA PHE A 135 -14.90 4.16 -2.77
C PHE A 135 -15.43 2.79 -3.16
N ASN A 136 -15.92 2.69 -4.39
CA ASN A 136 -16.19 1.42 -5.03
C ASN A 136 -14.96 0.98 -5.82
N ALA A 137 -14.40 -0.15 -5.44
CA ALA A 137 -13.36 -0.85 -6.17
C ALA A 137 -14.00 -1.98 -6.98
N TYR A 138 -14.25 -1.72 -8.25
CA TYR A 138 -14.73 -2.75 -9.17
C TYR A 138 -13.60 -3.68 -9.57
N ALA A 139 -13.83 -4.99 -9.42
CA ALA A 139 -12.89 -6.04 -9.80
C ALA A 139 -13.58 -7.10 -10.67
N PRO A 140 -12.83 -7.85 -11.50
CA PRO A 140 -13.38 -8.97 -12.24
C PRO A 140 -13.96 -10.03 -11.30
N ILE A 141 -14.96 -10.76 -11.79
CA ILE A 141 -15.60 -11.83 -11.02
C ILE A 141 -14.57 -12.92 -10.69
N GLY A 142 -14.48 -13.28 -9.41
CA GLY A 142 -13.53 -14.29 -8.91
C GLY A 142 -12.16 -13.73 -8.52
N SER A 143 -11.89 -12.43 -8.70
CA SER A 143 -10.63 -11.80 -8.27
C SER A 143 -10.41 -11.90 -6.77
N VAL A 144 -11.45 -11.78 -5.94
CA VAL A 144 -11.32 -11.90 -4.48
C VAL A 144 -10.97 -13.33 -4.09
N ALA A 145 -11.63 -14.33 -4.68
CA ALA A 145 -11.35 -15.74 -4.42
C ALA A 145 -9.94 -16.14 -4.87
N LYS A 146 -9.53 -15.72 -6.07
CA LYS A 146 -8.17 -15.93 -6.58
C LYS A 146 -7.13 -15.23 -5.71
N GLY A 147 -7.40 -13.99 -5.28
CA GLY A 147 -6.55 -13.23 -4.38
C GLY A 147 -6.38 -13.91 -3.02
N ALA A 148 -7.46 -14.43 -2.46
CA ALA A 148 -7.43 -15.20 -1.21
C ALA A 148 -6.52 -16.43 -1.34
N ALA A 149 -6.63 -17.18 -2.43
CA ALA A 149 -5.78 -18.34 -2.68
C ALA A 149 -4.29 -17.96 -2.75
N LEU A 150 -3.95 -16.90 -3.49
CA LEU A 150 -2.57 -16.39 -3.58
C LEU A 150 -2.03 -15.97 -2.22
N VAL A 151 -2.80 -15.16 -1.49
CA VAL A 151 -2.39 -14.59 -0.20
C VAL A 151 -2.25 -15.65 0.89
N ASN A 152 -3.18 -16.59 0.96
CA ASN A 152 -3.24 -17.57 2.05
C ASN A 152 -2.38 -18.80 1.80
N THR A 153 -2.11 -19.16 0.54
CA THR A 153 -1.40 -20.42 0.21
C THR A 153 -0.08 -20.22 -0.52
N GLY A 154 0.20 -19.00 -1.02
CA GLY A 154 1.33 -18.74 -1.92
C GLY A 154 1.07 -19.09 -3.38
N GLY A 155 -0.14 -19.59 -3.71
CA GLY A 155 -0.57 -19.87 -5.08
C GLY A 155 0.36 -20.82 -5.81
N ALA A 156 0.67 -21.97 -5.20
CA ALA A 156 1.56 -22.99 -5.75
C ALA A 156 2.97 -22.47 -6.11
N GLY A 157 3.54 -21.61 -5.26
CA GLY A 157 4.91 -21.09 -5.42
C GLY A 157 5.03 -19.83 -6.27
N LYS A 158 3.90 -19.26 -6.74
CA LYS A 158 3.88 -17.93 -7.36
C LYS A 158 4.29 -16.83 -6.41
N THR A 159 4.01 -17.00 -5.12
CA THR A 159 4.35 -16.04 -4.08
C THR A 159 4.54 -16.75 -2.75
N LEU A 160 4.97 -16.00 -1.73
CA LEU A 160 4.98 -16.46 -0.34
C LEU A 160 3.65 -16.12 0.32
N GLN A 161 3.22 -16.95 1.27
CA GLN A 161 2.04 -16.65 2.07
C GLN A 161 2.23 -15.32 2.80
N CYS A 162 1.32 -14.36 2.58
CA CYS A 162 1.54 -13.00 3.06
C CYS A 162 1.47 -12.89 4.58
N ALA A 163 0.65 -13.76 5.21
CA ALA A 163 0.45 -13.80 6.64
C ALA A 163 1.72 -14.16 7.44
N ILE A 164 2.72 -14.81 6.81
CA ILE A 164 4.01 -15.13 7.42
C ILE A 164 4.69 -13.86 7.95
N CYS A 165 4.60 -12.75 7.20
CA CYS A 165 5.24 -11.49 7.57
C CYS A 165 4.21 -10.44 8.03
N HIS A 166 3.06 -10.36 7.37
CA HIS A 166 2.06 -9.33 7.64
C HIS A 166 1.09 -9.67 8.78
N GLY A 167 1.30 -10.81 9.46
CA GLY A 167 0.43 -11.32 10.51
C GLY A 167 -0.81 -12.04 9.97
N GLN A 168 -1.44 -12.86 10.81
CA GLN A 168 -2.59 -13.71 10.42
C GLN A 168 -3.75 -12.90 9.84
N ASP A 169 -4.07 -11.76 10.44
CA ASP A 169 -5.12 -10.85 9.97
C ASP A 169 -4.63 -9.82 8.94
N LEU A 170 -3.36 -9.89 8.52
CA LEU A 170 -2.73 -8.97 7.57
C LEU A 170 -2.65 -7.51 8.06
N LYS A 171 -2.75 -7.32 9.38
CA LYS A 171 -2.71 -6.03 10.09
C LYS A 171 -1.30 -5.54 10.43
N GLY A 172 -0.27 -6.25 9.98
CA GLY A 172 1.13 -5.93 10.22
C GLY A 172 1.64 -6.48 11.55
N LEU A 173 2.97 -6.53 11.66
CA LEU A 173 3.69 -7.01 12.84
C LEU A 173 5.01 -6.24 12.97
N GLY A 174 5.20 -5.50 14.06
CA GLY A 174 6.40 -4.69 14.28
C GLY A 174 6.66 -3.69 13.15
N GLY A 175 7.80 -3.82 12.48
CA GLY A 175 8.17 -3.00 11.31
C GLY A 175 7.41 -3.33 10.02
N VAL A 176 6.71 -4.47 9.96
CA VAL A 176 5.97 -4.91 8.78
C VAL A 176 4.61 -4.20 8.71
N PRO A 177 4.28 -3.52 7.59
CA PRO A 177 3.07 -2.70 7.51
C PRO A 177 1.78 -3.53 7.44
N SER A 178 0.69 -2.94 7.94
CA SER A 178 -0.68 -3.40 7.66
C SER A 178 -1.02 -3.27 6.18
N ILE A 179 -1.50 -4.37 5.59
CA ILE A 179 -1.95 -4.46 4.19
C ILE A 179 -3.45 -4.74 4.07
N ALA A 180 -4.14 -5.05 5.19
CA ALA A 180 -5.58 -5.20 5.23
C ALA A 180 -6.32 -3.89 4.93
N GLY A 181 -7.37 -3.95 4.09
CA GLY A 181 -8.24 -2.83 3.73
C GLY A 181 -7.55 -1.68 3.02
N ARG A 182 -6.36 -1.92 2.44
CA ARG A 182 -5.65 -0.92 1.63
C ARG A 182 -6.29 -0.77 0.27
N SER A 183 -6.19 0.44 -0.28
CA SER A 183 -6.66 0.75 -1.63
C SER A 183 -6.06 -0.21 -2.67
N PRO A 184 -6.89 -0.82 -3.54
CA PRO A 184 -6.40 -1.72 -4.57
C PRO A 184 -5.39 -1.03 -5.50
N SER A 185 -5.67 0.21 -5.92
CA SER A 185 -4.76 0.97 -6.78
C SER A 185 -3.42 1.23 -6.10
N TYR A 186 -3.43 1.43 -4.77
CA TYR A 186 -2.20 1.52 -3.98
C TYR A 186 -1.45 0.18 -3.94
N VAL A 187 -2.14 -0.93 -3.63
CA VAL A 187 -1.52 -2.25 -3.49
C VAL A 187 -0.89 -2.70 -4.80
N VAL A 188 -1.63 -2.67 -5.92
CA VAL A 188 -1.09 -3.07 -7.24
C VAL A 188 0.17 -2.27 -7.56
N ARG A 189 0.12 -0.95 -7.34
CA ARG A 189 1.28 -0.09 -7.58
C ARG A 189 2.45 -0.45 -6.67
N GLN A 190 2.24 -0.77 -5.40
CA GLN A 190 3.33 -1.21 -4.53
C GLN A 190 3.94 -2.53 -4.99
N LEU A 191 3.13 -3.52 -5.34
CA LEU A 191 3.63 -4.80 -5.84
C LEU A 191 4.45 -4.60 -7.12
N TYR A 192 3.94 -3.80 -8.05
CA TYR A 192 4.60 -3.49 -9.31
C TYR A 192 5.88 -2.66 -9.13
N ASP A 193 5.86 -1.62 -8.28
CA ASP A 193 7.03 -0.78 -7.98
C ASP A 193 8.16 -1.60 -7.33
N ILE A 194 7.82 -2.55 -6.45
CA ILE A 194 8.80 -3.44 -5.81
C ILE A 194 9.35 -4.43 -6.83
N GLN A 195 8.50 -5.04 -7.66
CA GLN A 195 8.90 -6.00 -8.68
C GLN A 195 9.87 -5.37 -9.69
N ASN A 196 9.60 -4.13 -10.10
CA ASN A 196 10.42 -3.40 -11.08
C ASN A 196 11.55 -2.57 -10.45
N GLY A 197 11.77 -2.66 -9.13
CA GLY A 197 12.85 -1.98 -8.43
C GLY A 197 12.68 -0.46 -8.26
N ALA A 198 11.53 0.12 -8.64
CA ALA A 198 11.20 1.52 -8.37
C ALA A 198 11.09 1.80 -6.86
N ARG A 199 10.83 0.77 -6.05
CA ARG A 199 10.93 0.79 -4.59
C ARG A 199 12.02 -0.20 -4.14
N ALA A 200 13.08 0.31 -3.50
CA ALA A 200 14.31 -0.44 -3.25
C ALA A 200 14.87 -0.30 -1.82
N GLY A 201 14.06 0.17 -0.85
CA GLY A 201 14.47 0.27 0.56
C GLY A 201 14.88 -1.08 1.18
N THR A 202 15.61 -1.05 2.30
CA THR A 202 16.10 -2.27 2.98
C THR A 202 14.96 -3.19 3.43
N ALA A 203 13.90 -2.63 4.01
CA ALA A 203 12.67 -3.36 4.34
C ALA A 203 11.96 -3.93 3.09
N THR A 204 12.14 -3.29 1.93
CA THR A 204 11.54 -3.71 0.66
C THR A 204 12.25 -4.93 0.06
N GLN A 205 13.52 -5.18 0.39
CA GLN A 205 14.25 -6.35 -0.13
C GLN A 205 13.58 -7.68 0.27
N LEU A 206 12.97 -7.73 1.45
CA LEU A 206 12.21 -8.89 1.94
C LEU A 206 11.01 -9.22 1.05
N MET A 207 10.45 -8.23 0.34
CA MET A 207 9.30 -8.41 -0.55
C MET A 207 9.69 -8.83 -1.97
N LYS A 208 10.97 -8.74 -2.37
CA LYS A 208 11.38 -9.01 -3.76
C LYS A 208 11.05 -10.44 -4.21
N ALA A 209 11.38 -11.43 -3.37
CA ALA A 209 11.07 -12.83 -3.68
C ALA A 209 9.56 -13.07 -3.77
N THR A 210 8.78 -12.42 -2.91
CA THR A 210 7.31 -12.52 -2.86
C THR A 210 6.65 -12.02 -4.15
N VAL A 211 7.20 -10.97 -4.79
CA VAL A 211 6.60 -10.37 -5.99
C VAL A 211 7.22 -10.84 -7.30
N ALA A 212 8.35 -11.56 -7.26
CA ALA A 212 9.14 -11.89 -8.45
C ALA A 212 8.35 -12.60 -9.55
N ASN A 213 7.47 -13.54 -9.17
CA ASN A 213 6.73 -14.39 -10.12
C ASN A 213 5.27 -13.96 -10.31
N LEU A 214 4.85 -12.83 -9.74
CA LEU A 214 3.48 -12.32 -9.89
C LEU A 214 3.30 -11.68 -11.26
N ASN A 215 2.26 -12.08 -11.99
CA ASN A 215 1.80 -11.32 -13.15
C ASN A 215 0.78 -10.23 -12.71
N ILE A 216 0.39 -9.36 -13.64
CA ILE A 216 -0.55 -8.25 -13.35
C ILE A 216 -1.90 -8.76 -12.84
N ASP A 217 -2.43 -9.84 -13.40
CA ASP A 217 -3.72 -10.41 -12.99
C ASP A 217 -3.66 -10.99 -11.56
N ASP A 218 -2.52 -11.58 -11.18
CA ASP A 218 -2.26 -12.03 -9.81
C ASP A 218 -2.18 -10.82 -8.85
N MET A 219 -1.49 -9.73 -9.24
CA MET A 219 -1.42 -8.50 -8.44
C MET A 219 -2.80 -7.84 -8.26
N LEU A 220 -3.62 -7.80 -9.31
CA LEU A 220 -5.00 -7.29 -9.25
C LEU A 220 -5.83 -8.14 -8.28
N SER A 221 -5.76 -9.47 -8.41
CA SER A 221 -6.49 -10.39 -7.53
C SER A 221 -6.09 -10.23 -6.07
N ILE A 222 -4.78 -10.15 -5.78
CA ILE A 222 -4.27 -9.88 -4.44
C ILE A 222 -4.81 -8.55 -3.91
N ALA A 223 -4.78 -7.49 -4.72
CA ALA A 223 -5.26 -6.17 -4.34
C ALA A 223 -6.78 -6.15 -4.04
N ALA A 224 -7.59 -6.84 -4.85
CA ALA A 224 -9.03 -6.99 -4.60
C ALA A 224 -9.30 -7.73 -3.28
N TYR A 225 -8.58 -8.81 -3.01
CA TYR A 225 -8.73 -9.53 -1.74
C TYR A 225 -8.28 -8.69 -0.54
N LEU A 226 -7.13 -8.02 -0.62
CA LEU A 226 -6.63 -7.21 0.50
C LEU A 226 -7.56 -6.04 0.81
N ALA A 227 -8.13 -5.39 -0.20
CA ALA A 227 -9.09 -4.30 -0.02
C ALA A 227 -10.42 -4.76 0.61
N SER A 228 -10.82 -6.02 0.42
CA SER A 228 -12.03 -6.57 1.06
C SER A 228 -11.81 -6.97 2.53
N ARG A 229 -10.56 -6.95 3.02
CA ARG A 229 -10.25 -7.22 4.43
C ARG A 229 -10.57 -6.01 5.29
N THR A 230 -10.98 -6.29 6.54
CA THR A 230 -11.14 -5.24 7.55
C THR A 230 -9.76 -4.68 7.95
N PRO A 231 -9.56 -3.35 7.86
CA PRO A 231 -8.34 -2.68 8.28
C PRO A 231 -7.88 -2.97 9.72
#